data_AF-A0ABC8RQN8-F1
#
_entry.id   AF-A0ABC8RQN8-F1
#
_cell.length_a   1.000
_cell.length_b   1.000
_cell.length_c   1.000
_cell.angle_alpha   90.00
_cell.angle_beta   90.00
_cell.angle_gamma   90.00
#
_symmetry.space_group_name_H-M   'P 1'
#
loop_
_entity.id
_entity.type
_entity.pdbx_description
1 polymer ?
#
loop_
_entity_poly.entity_id
_entity_poly.type
_entity_poly.pdbx_seq_one_letter_code
_entity_poly.pdbx_strand_id
1 'polypeptide(L)'
;MGVERTTNPIFESNKKYNQDDYRDYAELCFERFGDWVKYWITLNEPWSYSTGGYATGNFAPGRCSSWQQLNCSGGDSGVEPYLVTHHQLLAHSAAVKLYKDKYQASQNGKIGITLSTNWMVPFSNETIHRDAVVRALDFHFGWFMNPLTFGDYPYAMRSLVGNRLPKFSAEESNMLKGSFDFLGLNYYTSNYVVHAPESNIINVSYITDSQTNLTYERNGVPIGPKGASNWLYVYPRGIRDLLLYIKQNYGKPIIYITENGMDEINDATLSLEEALEDNMRVEYYFHHLNQLQRAIR
;
A
#
# COMPACT_ATOMS: atom_id res chain seq x y z
N MET A 1 -36.52 18.14 -8.08
CA MET A 1 -35.84 18.35 -9.38
C MET A 1 -34.50 17.68 -9.29
N GLY A 2 -34.36 16.53 -9.93
CA GLY A 2 -33.15 15.72 -9.88
C GLY A 2 -32.03 16.38 -10.67
N VAL A 3 -30.88 16.55 -10.03
CA VAL A 3 -29.64 16.87 -10.74
C VAL A 3 -29.02 15.53 -11.11
N GLU A 4 -29.26 15.07 -12.34
CA GLU A 4 -28.38 14.10 -12.98
C GLU A 4 -26.99 14.73 -13.04
N ARG A 5 -26.06 14.20 -12.24
CA ARG A 5 -24.64 14.56 -12.35
C ARG A 5 -24.03 13.68 -13.43
N THR A 6 -23.79 14.30 -14.58
CA THR A 6 -22.96 13.79 -15.65
C THR A 6 -21.59 13.38 -15.11
N THR A 7 -21.18 12.15 -15.39
CA THR A 7 -19.78 11.72 -15.22
C THR A 7 -18.91 12.60 -16.13
N ASN A 8 -17.76 13.05 -15.63
CA ASN A 8 -16.89 13.96 -16.37
C ASN A 8 -16.22 13.18 -17.53
N PRO A 9 -16.54 13.44 -18.81
CA PRO A 9 -16.15 12.60 -19.95
C PRO A 9 -14.63 12.50 -20.19
N ILE A 10 -13.88 13.49 -19.69
CA ILE A 10 -12.42 13.51 -19.78
C ILE A 10 -11.79 12.40 -18.91
N PHE A 11 -12.46 12.00 -17.83
CA PHE A 11 -11.94 10.97 -16.92
C PHE A 11 -12.28 9.54 -17.35
N GLU A 12 -13.45 9.32 -17.97
CA GLU A 12 -13.78 8.01 -18.56
C GLU A 12 -12.90 7.68 -19.77
N SER A 13 -12.54 8.69 -20.57
CA SER A 13 -11.60 8.52 -21.68
C SER A 13 -10.18 8.22 -21.17
N ASN A 14 -9.68 8.97 -20.18
CA ASN A 14 -8.36 8.72 -19.57
C ASN A 14 -8.25 7.37 -18.82
N LYS A 15 -9.37 6.83 -18.31
CA LYS A 15 -9.42 5.49 -17.69
C LYS A 15 -8.94 4.40 -18.63
N LYS A 16 -9.38 4.46 -19.89
CA LYS A 16 -9.05 3.46 -20.90
C LYS A 16 -7.59 3.58 -21.37
N TYR A 17 -7.11 4.81 -21.62
CA TYR A 17 -5.75 5.04 -22.11
C TYR A 17 -4.67 4.56 -21.11
N ASN A 18 -4.77 4.91 -19.82
CA ASN A 18 -3.73 4.51 -18.84
C ASN A 18 -3.64 3.00 -18.61
N GLN A 19 -4.78 2.30 -18.65
CA GLN A 19 -4.83 0.84 -18.50
C GLN A 19 -4.26 0.14 -19.73
N ASP A 20 -4.63 0.59 -20.93
CA ASP A 20 -4.16 0.04 -22.19
C ASP A 20 -2.65 0.30 -22.36
N ASP A 21 -2.17 1.52 -22.07
CA ASP A 21 -0.75 1.87 -22.18
C ASP A 21 0.14 1.03 -21.25
N TYR A 22 -0.28 0.84 -19.99
CA TYR A 22 0.46 -0.02 -19.05
C TYR A 22 0.42 -1.50 -19.48
N ARG A 23 -0.73 -1.98 -19.99
CA ARG A 23 -0.85 -3.34 -20.51
C ARG A 23 0.11 -3.56 -21.68
N ASP A 24 0.18 -2.63 -22.62
CA ASP A 24 1.03 -2.74 -23.81
C ASP A 24 2.52 -2.67 -23.43
N TYR A 25 2.88 -1.83 -22.44
CA TYR A 25 4.23 -1.85 -21.84
C TYR A 25 4.56 -3.20 -21.20
N ALA A 26 3.64 -3.75 -20.40
CA ALA A 26 3.83 -5.05 -19.75
C ALA A 26 3.96 -6.17 -20.79
N GLU A 27 3.16 -6.12 -21.86
CA GLU A 27 3.24 -7.06 -22.98
C GLU A 27 4.64 -7.09 -23.59
N LEU A 28 5.18 -5.91 -23.92
CA LEU A 28 6.52 -5.80 -24.48
C LEU A 28 7.57 -6.42 -23.54
N CYS A 29 7.44 -6.23 -22.22
CA CYS A 29 8.34 -6.85 -21.25
C CYS A 29 8.23 -8.38 -21.25
N PHE A 30 7.01 -8.92 -21.27
CA PHE A 30 6.77 -10.37 -21.32
C PHE A 30 7.32 -10.98 -22.60
N GLU A 31 7.11 -10.34 -23.76
CA GLU A 31 7.62 -10.79 -25.05
C GLU A 31 9.15 -10.80 -25.11
N ARG A 32 9.80 -9.78 -24.52
CA ARG A 32 11.26 -9.60 -24.65
C ARG A 32 12.07 -10.36 -23.62
N PHE A 33 11.54 -10.56 -22.41
CA PHE A 33 12.32 -11.09 -21.30
C PHE A 33 11.71 -12.34 -20.66
N GLY A 34 10.47 -12.71 -20.99
CA GLY A 34 9.75 -13.79 -20.33
C GLY A 34 10.34 -15.20 -20.54
N ASP A 35 11.23 -15.36 -21.51
CA ASP A 35 12.02 -16.58 -21.67
C ASP A 35 12.99 -16.81 -20.49
N TRP A 36 13.49 -15.73 -19.86
CA TRP A 36 14.40 -15.78 -18.71
C TRP A 36 13.74 -15.37 -17.39
N VAL A 37 12.90 -14.33 -17.40
CA VAL A 37 12.25 -13.79 -16.20
C VAL A 37 11.03 -14.63 -15.84
N LYS A 38 11.08 -15.28 -14.68
CA LYS A 38 10.03 -16.19 -14.18
C LYS A 38 9.22 -15.65 -13.01
N TYR A 39 9.58 -14.49 -12.49
CA TYR A 39 8.85 -13.82 -11.42
C TYR A 39 8.67 -12.36 -11.78
N TRP A 40 7.42 -11.96 -11.96
CA TRP A 40 7.04 -10.61 -12.36
C TRP A 40 6.30 -9.92 -11.22
N ILE A 41 6.67 -8.67 -10.95
CA ILE A 41 5.93 -7.78 -10.06
C ILE A 41 5.41 -6.63 -10.93
N THR A 42 4.10 -6.43 -10.92
CA THR A 42 3.44 -5.37 -11.70
C THR A 42 3.71 -3.99 -11.09
N LEU A 43 3.30 -3.78 -9.84
CA LEU A 43 3.40 -2.52 -9.14
C LEU A 43 4.19 -2.71 -7.84
N ASN A 44 4.99 -1.70 -7.49
CA ASN A 44 5.66 -1.58 -6.20
C ASN A 44 4.98 -0.48 -5.37
N GLU A 45 4.56 -0.82 -4.16
CA GLU A 45 4.02 0.13 -3.17
C GLU A 45 2.98 1.12 -3.73
N PRO A 46 1.89 0.66 -4.34
CA PRO A 46 0.89 1.56 -4.92
C PRO A 46 0.22 2.46 -3.87
N TRP A 47 0.23 2.06 -2.59
CA TRP A 47 -0.18 2.89 -1.46
C TRP A 47 0.74 4.11 -1.28
N SER A 48 2.07 3.89 -1.24
CA SER A 48 3.08 4.94 -1.11
C SER A 48 2.98 5.93 -2.28
N TYR A 49 2.75 5.43 -3.50
CA TYR A 49 2.53 6.27 -4.68
C TYR A 49 1.25 7.12 -4.57
N SER A 50 0.10 6.50 -4.27
CA SER A 50 -1.17 7.23 -4.17
C SER A 50 -1.17 8.29 -3.07
N THR A 51 -0.60 7.98 -1.91
CA THR A 51 -0.60 8.89 -0.77
C THR A 51 0.48 9.97 -0.90
N GLY A 52 1.71 9.59 -1.23
CA GLY A 52 2.83 10.49 -1.43
C GLY A 52 2.64 11.43 -2.62
N GLY A 53 2.11 10.92 -3.74
CA GLY A 53 1.95 11.69 -4.97
C GLY A 53 0.72 12.58 -5.02
N TYR A 54 -0.37 12.20 -4.32
CA TYR A 54 -1.70 12.81 -4.51
C TYR A 54 -2.43 13.19 -3.21
N ALA A 55 -1.90 12.88 -2.03
CA ALA A 55 -2.50 13.29 -0.74
C ALA A 55 -1.59 14.22 0.08
N THR A 56 -0.29 13.94 0.10
CA THR A 56 0.73 14.76 0.79
C THR A 56 1.57 15.59 -0.17
N GLY A 57 1.69 15.17 -1.44
CA GLY A 57 2.48 15.85 -2.46
C GLY A 57 4.00 15.74 -2.28
N ASN A 58 4.48 14.81 -1.43
CA ASN A 58 5.90 14.59 -1.19
C ASN A 58 6.61 13.84 -2.34
N PHE A 59 5.86 13.09 -3.16
CA PHE A 59 6.36 12.40 -4.34
C PHE A 59 5.82 13.02 -5.61
N ALA A 60 6.53 12.83 -6.74
CA ALA A 60 6.00 13.23 -8.04
C ALA A 60 4.62 12.59 -8.29
N PRO A 61 3.64 13.32 -8.86
CA PRO A 61 3.74 14.67 -9.43
C PRO A 61 3.61 15.83 -8.41
N GLY A 62 3.51 15.55 -7.11
CA GLY A 62 3.51 16.57 -6.06
C GLY A 62 2.16 17.24 -5.85
N ARG A 63 1.06 16.48 -5.94
CA ARG A 63 -0.31 17.00 -5.87
C ARG A 63 -0.93 16.83 -4.48
N CYS A 64 -1.66 17.84 -4.04
CA CYS A 64 -2.48 17.82 -2.83
C CYS A 64 -3.45 19.02 -2.80
N SER A 65 -4.41 19.01 -1.88
CA SER A 65 -5.36 20.11 -1.68
C SER A 65 -4.67 21.37 -1.16
N SER A 66 -5.02 22.52 -1.73
CA SER A 66 -4.42 23.82 -1.39
C SER A 66 -4.53 24.20 0.08
N TRP A 67 -5.63 23.82 0.75
CA TRP A 67 -5.86 24.12 2.16
C TRP A 67 -4.88 23.40 3.11
N GLN A 68 -4.15 22.38 2.64
CA GLN A 68 -3.13 21.71 3.45
C GLN A 68 -1.81 22.49 3.53
N GLN A 69 -1.59 23.49 2.67
CA GLN A 69 -0.40 24.36 2.68
C GLN A 69 0.94 23.61 2.60
N LEU A 70 0.98 22.48 1.87
CA LEU A 70 2.16 21.62 1.72
C LEU A 70 3.02 21.96 0.47
N ASN A 71 2.84 23.15 -0.14
CA ASN A 71 3.54 23.58 -1.36
C ASN A 71 3.40 22.64 -2.57
N CYS A 72 2.24 22.00 -2.69
CA CYS A 72 1.90 21.12 -3.82
C CYS A 72 1.62 21.89 -5.12
N SER A 73 1.71 21.21 -6.25
CA SER A 73 1.40 21.73 -7.59
C SER A 73 -0.11 21.83 -7.90
N GLY A 74 -0.96 21.87 -6.86
CA GLY A 74 -2.42 21.76 -6.93
C GLY A 74 -2.94 20.32 -6.77
N GLY A 75 -4.26 20.13 -6.86
CA GLY A 75 -4.92 18.83 -6.75
C GLY A 75 -5.97 18.75 -5.66
N ASP A 76 -6.47 17.55 -5.43
CA ASP A 76 -7.52 17.25 -4.46
C ASP A 76 -7.22 15.93 -3.71
N SER A 77 -6.70 16.06 -2.49
CA SER A 77 -6.34 14.95 -1.60
C SER A 77 -7.53 14.14 -1.11
N GLY A 78 -8.76 14.65 -1.28
CA GLY A 78 -9.99 13.93 -0.98
C GLY A 78 -10.46 13.02 -2.11
N VAL A 79 -9.92 13.16 -3.32
CA VAL A 79 -10.43 12.48 -4.52
C VAL A 79 -9.32 11.79 -5.31
N GLU A 80 -8.23 12.48 -5.60
CA GLU A 80 -7.17 12.00 -6.49
C GLU A 80 -6.50 10.70 -6.01
N PRO A 81 -6.18 10.52 -4.71
CA PRO A 81 -5.62 9.25 -4.22
C PRO A 81 -6.51 8.04 -4.53
N TYR A 82 -7.84 8.22 -4.50
CA TYR A 82 -8.81 7.17 -4.81
C TYR A 82 -8.90 6.86 -6.30
N LEU A 83 -8.89 7.91 -7.14
CA LEU A 83 -8.88 7.74 -8.59
C LEU A 83 -7.61 7.04 -9.07
N VAL A 84 -6.45 7.50 -8.60
CA VAL A 84 -5.15 6.92 -8.98
C VAL A 84 -5.04 5.47 -8.51
N THR A 85 -5.46 5.16 -7.29
CA THR A 85 -5.50 3.78 -6.78
C THR A 85 -6.42 2.88 -7.63
N HIS A 86 -7.58 3.38 -8.04
CA HIS A 86 -8.49 2.64 -8.89
C HIS A 86 -7.85 2.29 -10.24
N HIS A 87 -7.18 3.25 -10.89
CA HIS A 87 -6.48 2.99 -12.16
C HIS A 87 -5.27 2.04 -11.99
N GLN A 88 -4.50 2.17 -10.91
CA GLN A 88 -3.41 1.23 -10.60
C GLN A 88 -3.93 -0.21 -10.50
N LEU A 89 -5.04 -0.44 -9.80
CA LEU A 89 -5.65 -1.77 -9.67
C LEU A 89 -6.12 -2.33 -11.02
N LEU A 90 -6.72 -1.50 -11.87
CA LEU A 90 -7.17 -1.92 -13.21
C LEU A 90 -6.00 -2.20 -14.17
N ALA A 91 -4.94 -1.39 -14.12
CA ALA A 91 -3.72 -1.62 -14.88
C ALA A 91 -3.04 -2.93 -14.46
N HIS A 92 -2.95 -3.18 -13.15
CA HIS A 92 -2.49 -4.44 -12.59
C HIS A 92 -3.29 -5.65 -13.12
N SER A 93 -4.62 -5.62 -12.99
CA SER A 93 -5.45 -6.77 -13.39
C SER A 93 -5.42 -7.00 -14.91
N ALA A 94 -5.30 -5.94 -15.72
CA ALA A 94 -5.12 -6.04 -17.16
C ALA A 94 -3.80 -6.73 -17.54
N ALA A 95 -2.68 -6.32 -16.95
CA ALA A 95 -1.38 -6.93 -17.20
C ALA A 95 -1.32 -8.39 -16.73
N VAL A 96 -1.92 -8.70 -15.58
CA VAL A 96 -1.99 -10.07 -15.07
C VAL A 96 -2.85 -10.95 -15.96
N LYS A 97 -4.03 -10.47 -16.38
CA LYS A 97 -4.90 -11.20 -17.30
C LYS A 97 -4.15 -11.52 -18.61
N LEU A 98 -3.50 -10.51 -19.19
CA LEU A 98 -2.68 -10.70 -20.39
C LEU A 98 -1.59 -11.77 -20.18
N TYR A 99 -0.83 -11.68 -19.09
CA TYR A 99 0.23 -12.63 -18.78
C TYR A 99 -0.31 -14.05 -18.66
N LYS A 100 -1.38 -14.23 -17.88
CA LYS A 100 -1.99 -15.55 -17.64
C LYS A 100 -2.56 -16.16 -18.92
N ASP A 101 -3.21 -15.36 -19.75
CA ASP A 101 -3.88 -15.83 -20.97
C ASP A 101 -2.91 -16.12 -22.11
N LYS A 102 -1.88 -15.27 -22.32
CA LYS A 102 -1.00 -15.34 -23.50
C LYS A 102 0.38 -15.94 -23.23
N TYR A 103 0.96 -15.73 -22.04
CA TYR A 103 2.38 -15.98 -21.79
C TYR A 103 2.67 -17.06 -20.75
N GLN A 104 1.83 -17.22 -19.73
CA GLN A 104 2.15 -18.05 -18.57
C GLN A 104 2.35 -19.54 -18.94
N ALA A 105 1.54 -20.07 -19.86
CA ALA A 105 1.64 -21.47 -20.28
C ALA A 105 2.95 -21.81 -21.02
N SER A 106 3.49 -20.88 -21.82
CA SER A 106 4.74 -21.09 -22.55
C SER A 106 5.97 -20.69 -21.72
N GLN A 107 5.87 -19.62 -20.93
CA GLN A 107 6.98 -19.07 -20.18
C GLN A 107 7.16 -19.71 -18.80
N ASN A 108 6.13 -20.37 -18.25
CA ASN A 108 6.15 -21.02 -16.93
C ASN A 108 6.53 -20.10 -15.76
N GLY A 109 6.32 -18.79 -15.88
CA GLY A 109 6.57 -17.84 -14.79
C GLY A 109 5.34 -17.55 -13.92
N LYS A 110 5.55 -16.75 -12.87
CA LYS A 110 4.56 -16.27 -11.91
C LYS A 110 4.48 -14.75 -11.95
N ILE A 111 3.30 -14.20 -11.72
CA ILE A 111 3.09 -12.75 -11.68
C ILE A 111 2.38 -12.33 -10.40
N GLY A 112 2.82 -11.24 -9.79
CA GLY A 112 2.29 -10.72 -8.54
C GLY A 112 2.32 -9.20 -8.47
N ILE A 113 2.13 -8.70 -7.25
CA ILE A 113 2.15 -7.29 -6.89
C ILE A 113 2.83 -7.14 -5.54
N THR A 114 3.58 -6.05 -5.35
CA THR A 114 4.21 -5.72 -4.08
C THR A 114 3.42 -4.65 -3.35
N LEU A 115 2.94 -4.97 -2.15
CA LEU A 115 2.22 -4.06 -1.27
C LEU A 115 3.07 -3.70 -0.06
N SER A 116 3.14 -2.40 0.26
CA SER A 116 3.69 -1.92 1.53
C SER A 116 2.63 -1.85 2.60
N THR A 117 3.00 -2.24 3.82
CA THR A 117 2.18 -1.95 4.98
C THR A 117 2.95 -1.99 6.30
N ASN A 118 2.49 -1.19 7.25
CA ASN A 118 2.94 -1.24 8.64
C ASN A 118 2.07 -2.21 9.44
N TRP A 119 2.62 -2.77 10.52
CA TRP A 119 1.76 -3.42 11.50
C TRP A 119 1.13 -2.38 12.43
N MET A 120 -0.16 -2.59 12.73
CA MET A 120 -0.99 -1.65 13.48
C MET A 120 -1.31 -2.21 14.87
N VAL A 121 -0.87 -1.51 15.91
CA VAL A 121 -1.06 -1.90 17.31
C VAL A 121 -2.07 -0.96 17.96
N PRO A 122 -3.11 -1.44 18.68
CA PRO A 122 -4.10 -0.53 19.28
C PRO A 122 -3.46 0.28 20.40
N PHE A 123 -3.71 1.60 20.47
CA PHE A 123 -3.09 2.48 21.47
C PHE A 123 -3.40 2.07 22.92
N SER A 124 -4.63 1.64 23.19
CA SER A 124 -5.04 1.04 24.48
C SER A 124 -5.91 -0.21 24.24
N ASN A 125 -6.30 -0.89 25.32
CA ASN A 125 -7.19 -2.06 25.24
C ASN A 125 -8.66 -1.68 25.03
N GLU A 126 -8.99 -0.39 24.99
CA GLU A 126 -10.35 0.07 24.72
C GLU A 126 -10.80 -0.32 23.31
N THR A 127 -12.07 -0.72 23.21
CA THR A 127 -12.68 -1.17 21.95
C THR A 127 -12.50 -0.14 20.83
N ILE A 128 -12.60 1.15 21.14
CA ILE A 128 -12.49 2.22 20.15
C ILE A 128 -11.14 2.25 19.43
N HIS A 129 -10.04 1.94 20.12
CA HIS A 129 -8.70 1.85 19.52
C HIS A 129 -8.48 0.51 18.81
N ARG A 130 -9.11 -0.56 19.26
CA ARG A 130 -9.11 -1.85 18.54
C ARG A 130 -9.85 -1.74 17.20
N ASP A 131 -11.00 -1.06 17.18
CA ASP A 131 -11.75 -0.82 15.94
C ASP A 131 -10.99 0.12 15.00
N ALA A 132 -10.25 1.10 15.56
CA ALA A 132 -9.37 1.96 14.79
C ALA A 132 -8.25 1.19 14.08
N VAL A 133 -7.69 0.14 14.70
CA VAL A 133 -6.68 -0.73 14.05
C VAL A 133 -7.24 -1.37 12.79
N VAL A 134 -8.49 -1.85 12.81
CA VAL A 134 -9.13 -2.44 11.62
C VAL A 134 -9.24 -1.41 10.51
N ARG A 135 -9.69 -0.18 10.83
CA ARG A 135 -9.76 0.91 9.84
C ARG A 135 -8.39 1.30 9.29
N ALA A 136 -7.36 1.37 10.14
CA ALA A 136 -6.00 1.69 9.70
C ALA A 136 -5.44 0.61 8.75
N LEU A 137 -5.67 -0.67 9.05
CA LEU A 137 -5.27 -1.77 8.16
C LEU A 137 -6.09 -1.77 6.86
N ASP A 138 -7.39 -1.52 6.92
CA ASP A 138 -8.26 -1.42 5.74
C ASP A 138 -7.82 -0.28 4.81
N PHE A 139 -7.49 0.90 5.34
CA PHE A 139 -7.06 2.04 4.53
C PHE A 139 -5.62 1.91 4.01
N HIS A 140 -4.79 1.06 4.61
CA HIS A 140 -3.40 0.85 4.20
C HIS A 140 -3.24 -0.40 3.34
N PHE A 141 -3.35 -1.59 3.93
CA PHE A 141 -3.17 -2.87 3.26
C PHE A 141 -4.44 -3.32 2.52
N GLY A 142 -5.59 -3.23 3.20
CA GLY A 142 -6.88 -3.68 2.66
C GLY A 142 -7.30 -2.91 1.41
N TRP A 143 -6.87 -1.66 1.24
CA TRP A 143 -7.21 -0.81 0.10
C TRP A 143 -6.85 -1.47 -1.24
N PHE A 144 -5.76 -2.24 -1.25
CA PHE A 144 -5.33 -3.04 -2.39
C PHE A 144 -5.67 -4.53 -2.22
N MET A 145 -5.44 -5.11 -1.04
CA MET A 145 -5.60 -6.55 -0.85
C MET A 145 -7.06 -7.02 -0.93
N ASN A 146 -8.03 -6.20 -0.48
CA ASN A 146 -9.46 -6.54 -0.58
C ASN A 146 -9.92 -6.63 -2.04
N PRO A 147 -9.65 -5.64 -2.93
CA PRO A 147 -9.95 -5.79 -4.35
C PRO A 147 -9.32 -7.05 -4.97
N LEU A 148 -8.06 -7.35 -4.64
CA LEU A 148 -7.36 -8.51 -5.19
C LEU A 148 -7.93 -9.85 -4.72
N THR A 149 -8.52 -9.91 -3.53
CA THR A 149 -9.04 -11.16 -2.94
C THR A 149 -10.55 -11.31 -3.14
N PHE A 150 -11.29 -10.22 -2.97
CA PHE A 150 -12.76 -10.20 -2.91
C PHE A 150 -13.40 -9.37 -4.03
N GLY A 151 -12.61 -8.67 -4.84
CA GLY A 151 -13.08 -7.88 -5.99
C GLY A 151 -13.81 -6.58 -5.64
N ASP A 152 -13.66 -6.09 -4.41
CA ASP A 152 -14.19 -4.79 -3.99
C ASP A 152 -13.33 -4.21 -2.87
N TYR A 153 -13.40 -2.89 -2.66
CA TYR A 153 -12.70 -2.20 -1.57
C TYR A 153 -13.18 -2.66 -0.18
N PRO A 154 -12.44 -2.43 0.92
CA PRO A 154 -12.92 -2.73 2.26
C PRO A 154 -14.22 -2.01 2.62
N TYR A 155 -15.07 -2.64 3.45
CA TYR A 155 -16.35 -2.04 3.86
C TYR A 155 -16.15 -0.70 4.58
N ALA A 156 -15.17 -0.59 5.47
CA ALA A 156 -14.88 0.64 6.18
C ALA A 156 -14.58 1.80 5.21
N MET A 157 -13.80 1.54 4.16
CA MET A 157 -13.51 2.54 3.13
C MET A 157 -14.77 2.95 2.37
N ARG A 158 -15.58 1.99 1.91
CA ARG A 158 -16.83 2.31 1.19
C ARG A 158 -17.78 3.15 2.05
N SER A 159 -17.86 2.84 3.34
CA SER A 159 -18.73 3.55 4.29
C SER A 159 -18.23 4.97 4.59
N LEU A 160 -16.93 5.15 4.81
CA LEU A 160 -16.36 6.43 5.26
C LEU A 160 -16.07 7.40 4.10
N VAL A 161 -15.63 6.86 2.96
CA VAL A 161 -15.24 7.67 1.80
C VAL A 161 -16.46 7.98 0.91
N GLY A 162 -17.41 7.03 0.82
CA GLY A 162 -18.64 7.18 0.06
C GLY A 162 -18.38 7.43 -1.43
N ASN A 163 -19.01 8.46 -1.99
CA ASN A 163 -19.00 8.74 -3.43
C ASN A 163 -17.64 9.15 -4.00
N ARG A 164 -16.65 9.49 -3.15
CA ARG A 164 -15.29 9.80 -3.59
C ARG A 164 -14.50 8.54 -3.94
N LEU A 165 -14.92 7.37 -3.44
CA LEU A 165 -14.34 6.08 -3.76
C LEU A 165 -14.97 5.54 -5.04
N PRO A 166 -14.19 5.31 -6.12
CA PRO A 166 -14.72 4.72 -7.35
C PRO A 166 -15.32 3.33 -7.10
N LYS A 167 -16.19 2.90 -8.01
CA LYS A 167 -16.82 1.57 -7.97
C LYS A 167 -16.26 0.73 -9.11
N PHE A 168 -16.00 -0.54 -8.83
CA PHE A 168 -15.69 -1.51 -9.87
C PHE A 168 -16.98 -1.98 -10.55
N SER A 169 -16.93 -2.12 -11.87
CA SER A 169 -17.95 -2.87 -12.60
C SER A 169 -17.89 -4.37 -12.21
N ALA A 170 -18.92 -5.14 -12.56
CA ALA A 170 -18.91 -6.59 -12.33
C ALA A 170 -17.74 -7.27 -13.06
N GLU A 171 -17.40 -6.79 -14.27
CA GLU A 171 -16.27 -7.29 -15.05
C GLU A 171 -14.94 -6.96 -14.38
N GLU A 172 -14.74 -5.70 -13.96
CA GLU A 172 -13.52 -5.26 -13.27
C GLU A 172 -13.32 -6.00 -11.94
N SER A 173 -14.41 -6.17 -11.17
CA SER A 173 -14.40 -6.95 -9.92
C SER A 173 -13.95 -8.38 -10.16
N ASN A 174 -14.44 -9.02 -11.22
CA ASN A 174 -14.05 -10.38 -11.58
C ASN A 174 -12.61 -10.47 -12.10
N MET A 175 -12.14 -9.46 -12.84
CA MET A 175 -10.75 -9.39 -13.29
C MET A 175 -9.77 -9.22 -12.12
N LEU A 176 -10.16 -8.53 -11.05
CA LEU A 176 -9.30 -8.29 -9.88
C LEU A 176 -9.18 -9.52 -8.97
N LYS A 177 -10.26 -10.28 -8.77
CA LYS A 177 -10.27 -11.45 -7.88
C LYS A 177 -9.22 -12.48 -8.32
N GLY A 178 -8.23 -12.73 -7.47
CA GLY A 178 -7.16 -13.70 -7.73
C GLY A 178 -6.19 -13.29 -8.84
N SER A 179 -6.11 -11.99 -9.15
CA SER A 179 -5.16 -11.44 -10.14
C SER A 179 -3.70 -11.41 -9.66
N PHE A 180 -3.26 -12.43 -8.94
CA PHE A 180 -1.87 -12.59 -8.54
C PHE A 180 -1.58 -14.07 -8.25
N ASP A 181 -0.35 -14.50 -8.50
CA ASP A 181 0.15 -15.82 -8.13
C ASP A 181 0.89 -15.80 -6.79
N PHE A 182 1.45 -14.64 -6.43
CA PHE A 182 2.11 -14.38 -5.15
C PHE A 182 1.92 -12.91 -4.75
N LEU A 183 2.02 -12.65 -3.46
CA LEU A 183 2.07 -11.31 -2.86
C LEU A 183 3.54 -10.97 -2.53
N GLY A 184 4.05 -9.88 -3.08
CA GLY A 184 5.22 -9.21 -2.53
C GLY A 184 4.79 -8.35 -1.34
N LEU A 185 5.53 -8.42 -0.24
CA LEU A 185 5.24 -7.67 0.98
C LEU A 185 6.46 -6.85 1.39
N ASN A 186 6.26 -5.54 1.46
CA ASN A 186 7.24 -4.60 2.00
C ASN A 186 6.86 -4.25 3.43
N TYR A 187 7.72 -4.61 4.38
CA TYR A 187 7.51 -4.35 5.80
C TYR A 187 8.76 -3.72 6.40
N TYR A 188 8.57 -2.63 7.15
CA TYR A 188 9.66 -1.88 7.76
C TYR A 188 9.44 -1.57 9.25
N THR A 189 8.21 -1.20 9.61
CA THR A 189 7.92 -0.53 10.89
C THR A 189 6.51 -0.87 11.40
N SER A 190 6.14 -0.32 12.55
CA SER A 190 4.80 -0.46 13.14
C SER A 190 4.36 0.83 13.81
N ASN A 191 3.05 1.02 13.93
CA ASN A 191 2.46 2.19 14.58
C ASN A 191 1.49 1.76 15.68
N TYR A 192 1.39 2.59 16.71
CA TYR A 192 0.19 2.63 17.53
C TYR A 192 -0.92 3.39 16.80
N VAL A 193 -2.15 2.87 16.91
CA VAL A 193 -3.34 3.47 16.30
C VAL A 193 -4.25 4.03 17.37
N VAL A 194 -4.51 5.32 17.27
CA VAL A 194 -5.47 6.06 18.10
C VAL A 194 -6.71 6.31 17.25
N HIS A 195 -7.89 6.19 17.85
CA HIS A 195 -9.12 6.62 17.20
C HIS A 195 -9.13 8.16 17.11
N ALA A 196 -9.45 8.68 15.94
CA ALA A 196 -9.73 10.10 15.76
C ALA A 196 -11.25 10.28 15.55
N PRO A 197 -11.85 11.36 16.08
CA PRO A 197 -13.23 11.70 15.78
C PRO A 197 -13.42 12.00 14.29
N GLU A 198 -14.68 12.05 13.85
CA GLU A 198 -15.04 12.33 12.47
C GLU A 198 -14.42 13.64 11.95
N SER A 199 -13.85 13.60 10.75
CA SER A 199 -13.24 14.76 10.10
C SER A 199 -14.31 15.71 9.53
N ASN A 200 -13.98 17.00 9.43
CA ASN A 200 -14.84 17.99 8.80
C ASN A 200 -15.15 17.62 7.34
N ILE A 201 -16.42 17.76 6.94
CA ILE A 201 -16.93 17.48 5.58
C ILE A 201 -16.36 18.46 4.53
N ILE A 202 -15.88 19.63 4.97
CA ILE A 202 -15.35 20.67 4.06
C ILE A 202 -13.93 20.34 3.59
N ASN A 203 -13.03 19.96 4.49
CA ASN A 203 -11.61 19.69 4.20
C ASN A 203 -11.36 18.18 4.28
N VAL A 204 -11.89 17.45 3.30
CA VAL A 204 -11.72 16.00 3.21
C VAL A 204 -10.37 15.64 2.59
N SER A 205 -9.73 14.60 3.13
CA SER A 205 -8.46 14.07 2.64
C SER A 205 -8.38 12.60 2.96
N TYR A 206 -7.76 11.82 2.06
CA TYR A 206 -7.42 10.42 2.32
C TYR A 206 -6.75 10.22 3.70
N ILE A 207 -5.90 11.17 4.11
CA ILE A 207 -5.12 11.11 5.36
C ILE A 207 -6.02 11.04 6.59
N THR A 208 -7.19 11.70 6.55
CA THR A 208 -8.11 11.79 7.71
C THR A 208 -9.31 10.86 7.58
N ASP A 209 -9.62 10.37 6.38
CA ASP A 209 -10.83 9.58 6.08
C ASP A 209 -10.93 8.28 6.89
N SER A 210 -9.79 7.72 7.32
CA SER A 210 -9.76 6.51 8.16
C SER A 210 -10.28 6.75 9.59
N GLN A 211 -10.37 8.01 10.03
CA GLN A 211 -10.69 8.38 11.42
C GLN A 211 -9.72 7.69 12.41
N THR A 212 -8.43 7.74 12.07
CA THR A 212 -7.34 7.22 12.88
C THR A 212 -6.16 8.18 12.89
N ASN A 213 -5.42 8.20 14.00
CA ASN A 213 -4.12 8.84 14.11
C ASN A 213 -3.06 7.76 14.38
N LEU A 214 -2.00 7.77 13.58
CA LEU A 214 -0.86 6.88 13.76
C LEU A 214 0.21 7.59 14.59
N THR A 215 0.74 6.91 15.59
CA THR A 215 1.85 7.42 16.42
C THR A 215 2.87 6.33 16.65
N TYR A 216 4.12 6.71 16.84
CA TYR A 216 5.20 5.81 17.22
C TYR A 216 5.37 5.72 18.73
N GLU A 217 4.62 6.51 19.51
CA GLU A 217 4.78 6.58 20.96
C GLU A 217 3.47 6.31 21.70
N ARG A 218 3.59 5.68 22.88
CA ARG A 218 2.49 5.48 23.82
C ARG A 218 2.95 5.95 25.19
N ASN A 219 2.27 6.96 25.73
CA ASN A 219 2.61 7.56 27.03
C ASN A 219 4.09 8.00 27.13
N GLY A 220 4.62 8.60 26.06
CA GLY A 220 6.01 9.04 25.97
C GLY A 220 7.04 7.93 25.74
N VAL A 221 6.60 6.69 25.51
CA VAL A 221 7.49 5.55 25.22
C VAL A 221 7.37 5.16 23.74
N PRO A 222 8.47 5.23 22.96
CA PRO A 222 8.49 4.74 21.58
C PRO A 222 8.18 3.25 21.46
N ILE A 223 7.55 2.87 20.35
CA ILE A 223 7.21 1.47 20.02
C ILE A 223 8.47 0.61 19.83
N GLY A 224 9.59 1.23 19.48
CA GLY A 224 10.90 0.60 19.34
C GLY A 224 12.00 1.64 19.08
N PRO A 225 13.26 1.20 18.93
CA PRO A 225 14.38 2.05 18.52
C PRO A 225 14.10 2.70 17.16
N LYS A 226 14.58 3.94 16.95
CA LYS A 226 14.36 4.70 15.71
C LYS A 226 15.57 4.56 14.76
N GLY A 227 15.32 4.42 13.46
CA GLY A 227 16.33 4.55 12.42
C GLY A 227 16.64 6.02 12.09
N ALA A 228 17.31 6.27 10.97
CA ALA A 228 17.56 7.64 10.51
C ALA A 228 16.30 8.30 9.95
N SER A 229 15.50 7.53 9.21
CA SER A 229 14.21 7.95 8.71
C SER A 229 13.22 8.23 9.85
N ASN A 230 12.57 9.40 9.82
CA ASN A 230 11.63 9.82 10.86
C ASN A 230 10.42 8.88 11.05
N TRP A 231 10.13 8.05 10.06
CA TRP A 231 9.01 7.11 10.04
C TRP A 231 9.41 5.67 10.42
N LEU A 232 10.70 5.38 10.58
CA LEU A 232 11.21 4.02 10.78
C LEU A 232 11.51 3.75 12.25
N TYR A 233 10.68 2.92 12.88
CA TYR A 233 10.84 2.44 14.25
C TYR A 233 10.88 0.91 14.24
N VAL A 234 11.93 0.35 14.82
CA VAL A 234 12.26 -1.07 14.77
C VAL A 234 11.32 -1.85 15.70
N TYR A 235 10.33 -2.53 15.11
CA TYR A 235 9.37 -3.36 15.86
C TYR A 235 9.24 -4.77 15.23
N PRO A 236 10.23 -5.67 15.43
CA PRO A 236 10.31 -6.93 14.69
C PRO A 236 9.08 -7.82 14.80
N ARG A 237 8.38 -7.79 15.94
CA ARG A 237 7.16 -8.58 16.15
C ARG A 237 6.07 -8.25 15.11
N GLY A 238 6.03 -7.03 14.60
CA GLY A 238 5.00 -6.61 13.66
C GLY A 238 5.01 -7.39 12.35
N ILE A 239 6.17 -7.81 11.82
CA ILE A 239 6.21 -8.62 10.59
C ILE A 239 5.51 -9.97 10.79
N ARG A 240 5.68 -10.59 11.96
CA ARG A 240 5.01 -11.85 12.30
C ARG A 240 3.51 -11.66 12.43
N ASP A 241 3.10 -10.65 13.20
CA ASP A 241 1.69 -10.41 13.47
C ASP A 241 0.95 -10.03 12.16
N LEU A 242 1.60 -9.28 11.26
CA LEU A 242 1.12 -8.98 9.91
C LEU A 242 0.97 -10.24 9.04
N LEU A 243 1.97 -11.12 8.99
CA LEU A 243 1.89 -12.36 8.22
C LEU A 243 0.77 -13.28 8.73
N LEU A 244 0.58 -13.36 10.05
CA LEU A 244 -0.53 -14.10 10.66
C LEU A 244 -1.89 -13.46 10.33
N TYR A 245 -1.96 -12.13 10.32
CA TYR A 245 -3.16 -11.42 9.89
C TYR A 245 -3.50 -11.72 8.42
N ILE A 246 -2.51 -11.69 7.51
CA ILE A 246 -2.71 -12.01 6.09
C ILE A 246 -3.19 -13.47 5.92
N LYS A 247 -2.55 -14.41 6.63
CA LYS A 247 -2.93 -15.83 6.65
C LYS A 247 -4.38 -16.04 7.08
N GLN A 248 -4.87 -15.27 8.05
CA GLN A 248 -6.22 -15.42 8.59
C GLN A 248 -7.30 -14.76 7.72
N ASN A 249 -7.00 -13.63 7.10
CA ASN A 249 -8.02 -12.77 6.47
C ASN A 249 -8.03 -12.84 4.93
N TYR A 250 -6.97 -13.30 4.29
CA TYR A 250 -6.82 -13.21 2.82
C TYR A 250 -6.49 -14.55 2.15
N GLY A 251 -6.95 -15.67 2.71
CA GLY A 251 -6.89 -16.97 2.03
C GLY A 251 -5.49 -17.60 1.91
N LYS A 252 -4.52 -17.14 2.71
CA LYS A 252 -3.15 -17.70 2.80
C LYS A 252 -2.40 -17.69 1.46
N PRO A 253 -2.19 -16.51 0.84
CA PRO A 253 -1.45 -16.43 -0.41
C PRO A 253 0.01 -16.85 -0.23
N ILE A 254 0.69 -17.18 -1.32
CA ILE A 254 2.17 -17.27 -1.32
C ILE A 254 2.71 -15.85 -1.11
N ILE A 255 3.60 -15.67 -0.15
CA ILE A 255 4.16 -14.36 0.21
C ILE A 255 5.68 -14.39 0.05
N TYR A 256 6.23 -13.38 -0.60
CA TYR A 256 7.65 -13.05 -0.60
C TYR A 256 7.84 -11.72 0.14
N ILE A 257 8.75 -11.66 1.12
CA ILE A 257 9.19 -10.38 1.67
C ILE A 257 10.07 -9.73 0.62
N THR A 258 9.55 -8.71 -0.06
CA THR A 258 10.22 -8.05 -1.19
C THR A 258 11.06 -6.87 -0.75
N GLU A 259 10.73 -6.26 0.39
CA GLU A 259 11.58 -5.28 1.06
C GLU A 259 11.49 -5.40 2.59
N ASN A 260 12.64 -5.29 3.25
CA ASN A 260 12.80 -5.17 4.69
C ASN A 260 14.21 -4.64 4.99
N GLY A 261 14.33 -3.61 5.81
CA GLY A 261 15.64 -3.02 6.12
C GLY A 261 15.54 -1.79 7.02
N MET A 262 16.70 -1.18 7.26
CA MET A 262 16.79 0.08 7.99
C MET A 262 17.95 0.94 7.49
N ASP A 263 17.81 2.25 7.70
CA ASP A 263 18.75 3.28 7.31
C ASP A 263 19.52 3.86 8.50
N GLU A 264 20.62 4.54 8.19
CA GLU A 264 21.50 5.23 9.15
C GLU A 264 21.71 6.69 8.72
N ILE A 265 22.07 7.53 9.69
CA ILE A 265 22.28 8.95 9.44
C ILE A 265 23.57 9.07 8.64
N ASN A 266 23.53 9.84 7.55
CA ASN A 266 24.75 10.19 6.84
C ASN A 266 25.61 11.14 7.70
N ASP A 267 26.70 10.62 8.24
CA ASP A 267 27.68 11.37 9.01
C ASP A 267 29.02 11.40 8.26
N ALA A 268 29.31 12.53 7.62
CA ALA A 268 30.53 12.74 6.84
C ALA A 268 31.80 12.86 7.71
N THR A 269 31.68 12.84 9.04
CA THR A 269 32.83 12.89 9.96
C THR A 269 33.40 11.51 10.28
N LEU A 270 32.64 10.43 10.03
CA LEU A 270 33.08 9.07 10.25
C LEU A 270 34.13 8.65 9.21
N SER A 271 35.10 7.85 9.64
CA SER A 271 35.96 7.11 8.73
C SER A 271 35.18 6.02 7.99
N LEU A 272 35.73 5.49 6.89
CA LEU A 272 35.12 4.36 6.17
C LEU A 272 34.99 3.13 7.08
N GLU A 273 35.95 2.89 7.97
CA GLU A 273 35.92 1.76 8.90
C GLU A 273 34.72 1.87 9.84
N GLU A 274 34.53 3.03 10.48
CA GLU A 274 33.38 3.30 11.35
C GLU A 274 32.05 3.27 10.60
N ALA A 275 32.01 3.81 9.36
CA ALA A 275 30.81 3.80 8.54
C ALA A 275 30.39 2.38 8.09
N LEU A 276 31.31 1.42 8.07
CA LEU A 276 31.03 0.02 7.78
C LEU A 276 30.57 -0.78 9.01
N GLU A 277 30.65 -0.21 10.23
CA GLU A 277 30.20 -0.85 11.47
C GLU A 277 28.67 -0.73 11.67
N ASP A 278 27.89 -1.37 10.80
CA ASP A 278 26.43 -1.28 10.76
C ASP A 278 25.70 -2.25 11.72
N ASN A 279 26.19 -2.39 12.96
CA ASN A 279 25.68 -3.37 13.93
C ASN A 279 24.16 -3.29 14.17
N MET A 280 23.59 -2.08 14.14
CA MET A 280 22.14 -1.89 14.26
C MET A 280 21.37 -2.58 13.11
N ARG A 281 21.89 -2.53 11.89
CA ARG A 281 21.30 -3.19 10.72
C ARG A 281 21.42 -4.71 10.83
N VAL A 282 22.55 -5.21 11.34
CA VAL A 282 22.74 -6.64 11.64
C VAL A 282 21.70 -7.13 12.65
N GLU A 283 21.50 -6.41 13.76
CA GLU A 283 20.49 -6.73 14.77
C GLU A 283 19.06 -6.66 14.21
N TYR A 284 18.77 -5.65 13.39
CA TYR A 284 17.48 -5.52 12.71
C TYR A 284 17.16 -6.77 11.90
N TYR A 285 18.08 -7.21 11.04
CA TYR A 285 17.87 -8.41 10.22
C TYR A 285 17.75 -9.65 11.09
N PHE A 286 18.61 -9.83 12.10
CA PHE A 286 18.54 -10.97 13.01
C PHE A 286 17.15 -11.10 13.65
N HIS A 287 16.62 -9.99 14.19
CA HIS A 287 15.32 -10.01 14.86
C HIS A 287 14.14 -10.16 13.90
N HIS A 288 14.14 -9.50 12.74
CA HIS A 288 13.06 -9.63 11.76
C HIS A 288 13.02 -11.02 11.13
N LEU A 289 14.17 -11.59 10.77
CA LEU A 289 14.26 -12.96 10.25
C LEU A 289 13.83 -14.00 11.29
N ASN A 290 14.12 -13.77 12.58
CA ASN A 290 13.61 -14.62 13.65
C ASN A 290 12.07 -14.58 13.71
N GLN A 291 11.45 -13.40 13.63
CA GLN A 291 9.99 -13.29 13.63
C GLN A 291 9.37 -13.88 12.36
N LEU A 292 10.02 -13.75 11.20
CA LEU A 292 9.62 -14.41 9.97
C LEU A 292 9.63 -15.95 10.13
N GLN A 293 10.70 -16.53 10.69
CA GLN A 293 10.78 -17.96 10.98
C GLN A 293 9.63 -18.41 11.90
N ARG A 294 9.27 -17.61 12.91
CA ARG A 294 8.16 -17.89 13.83
C ARG A 294 6.77 -17.71 13.21
N ALA A 295 6.66 -17.07 12.05
CA ALA A 295 5.41 -16.99 11.28
C ALA A 295 5.23 -18.19 10.34
N ILE A 296 6.35 -18.77 9.88
CA ILE A 296 6.38 -19.98 9.03
C ILE A 296 6.02 -21.23 9.84
N ARG A 297 6.53 -21.34 11.07
CA ARG A 297 6.21 -22.44 12.01
C ARG A 297 4.78 -22.33 12.53
#